data_AF-A0A7U7J240-F1
#
_entry.id   AF-A0A7U7J240-F1
#
_cell.length_a   1.000
_cell.length_b   1.000
_cell.length_c   1.000
_cell.angle_alpha   90.00
_cell.angle_beta   90.00
_cell.angle_gamma   90.00
#
_symmetry.space_group_name_H-M   'P 1'
#
loop_
_entity.id
_entity.type
_entity.pdbx_description
1 polymer ?
#
loop_
_entity_poly.entity_id
_entity_poly.type
_entity_poly.pdbx_seq_one_letter_code
_entity_poly.pdbx_strand_id
1 'polypeptide(L)'
;MDRGKVSVAAPYLPAPVAVPSSELLLDRLGAYWQALGVSDPDQVTALSEQALRRLPELPETPGVDPVGRAVVAAGDLLDDWLARALQLPRPSLALAAARAALLSGAAPDWPATLFAPPGEANALRDALRAAIAEPAPIPSPGAMPAQRIDLFSLLGPLLRLWRPEPRA
;
A
#
# COMPACT_ATOMS: atom_id res chain seq x y z
N MET A 1 -37.63 -11.54 -44.90
CA MET A 1 -36.37 -10.86 -44.54
C MET A 1 -36.37 -10.67 -43.03
N ASP A 2 -35.71 -11.59 -42.33
CA ASP A 2 -35.56 -11.59 -40.87
C ASP A 2 -34.66 -10.44 -40.42
N ARG A 3 -35.19 -9.56 -39.57
CA ARG A 3 -34.39 -8.54 -38.88
C ARG A 3 -33.64 -9.22 -37.74
N GLY A 4 -32.33 -9.34 -37.93
CA GLY A 4 -31.40 -9.97 -37.00
C GLY A 4 -31.55 -9.45 -35.57
N LYS A 5 -31.59 -10.40 -34.64
CA LYS A 5 -31.47 -10.17 -33.20
C LYS A 5 -30.10 -9.55 -32.93
N VAL A 6 -30.06 -8.25 -32.66
CA VAL A 6 -28.88 -7.59 -32.10
C VAL A 6 -28.82 -8.00 -30.62
N SER A 7 -27.96 -8.97 -30.32
CA SER A 7 -27.69 -9.37 -28.94
C SER A 7 -26.91 -8.23 -28.28
N VAL A 8 -27.53 -7.53 -27.35
CA VAL A 8 -26.85 -6.58 -26.46
C VAL A 8 -25.87 -7.39 -25.64
N ALA A 9 -24.57 -7.15 -25.81
CA ALA A 9 -23.55 -7.75 -24.97
C ALA A 9 -23.89 -7.40 -23.51
N ALA A 10 -24.17 -8.41 -22.70
CA ALA A 10 -24.42 -8.22 -21.28
C ALA A 10 -23.20 -7.50 -20.67
N PRO A 11 -23.41 -6.51 -19.78
CA PRO A 11 -22.32 -5.88 -19.05
C PRO A 11 -21.49 -6.99 -18.39
N TYR A 12 -20.18 -7.00 -18.66
CA TYR A 12 -19.26 -7.90 -17.97
C TYR A 12 -19.24 -7.50 -16.49
N LEU A 13 -20.02 -8.20 -15.68
CA LEU A 13 -19.89 -8.14 -14.24
C LEU A 13 -18.66 -8.96 -13.88
N PRO A 14 -17.60 -8.37 -13.27
CA PRO A 14 -16.50 -9.15 -12.77
C PRO A 14 -17.05 -10.18 -11.76
N ALA A 15 -16.53 -11.40 -11.82
CA ALA A 15 -16.92 -12.44 -10.88
C ALA A 15 -16.70 -11.95 -9.44
N PRO A 16 -17.62 -12.26 -8.49
CA PRO A 16 -17.40 -11.92 -7.10
C PRO A 16 -16.08 -12.56 -6.65
N VAL A 17 -15.15 -11.74 -6.17
CA VAL A 17 -13.89 -12.21 -5.60
C VAL A 17 -14.24 -13.05 -4.39
N ALA A 18 -13.93 -14.34 -4.43
CA ALA A 18 -14.13 -15.21 -3.29
C ALA A 18 -13.36 -14.63 -2.10
N VAL A 19 -14.06 -14.49 -0.96
CA VAL A 19 -13.41 -14.04 0.28
C VAL A 19 -12.38 -15.10 0.65
N PRO A 20 -11.07 -14.77 0.73
CA PRO A 20 -10.07 -15.75 1.10
C PRO A 20 -10.32 -16.25 2.52
N SER A 21 -9.95 -17.50 2.77
CA SER A 21 -9.99 -18.06 4.12
C SER A 21 -9.05 -17.27 5.04
N SER A 22 -9.46 -17.11 6.30
CA SER A 22 -8.65 -16.43 7.32
C SER A 22 -7.27 -17.10 7.50
N GLU A 23 -7.21 -18.42 7.35
CA GLU A 23 -5.96 -19.20 7.39
C GLU A 23 -5.00 -18.77 6.27
N LEU A 24 -5.48 -18.60 5.03
CA LEU A 24 -4.64 -18.16 3.92
C LEU A 24 -4.09 -16.74 4.16
N LEU A 25 -4.90 -15.86 4.74
CA LEU A 25 -4.47 -14.50 5.09
C LEU A 25 -3.39 -14.53 6.18
N LEU A 26 -3.59 -15.32 7.23
CA LEU A 26 -2.63 -15.47 8.31
C LEU A 26 -1.31 -16.09 7.83
N ASP A 27 -1.36 -17.13 6.99
CA ASP A 27 -0.17 -17.74 6.39
C ASP A 27 0.59 -16.72 5.54
N ARG A 28 -0.11 -15.92 4.74
CA ARG A 28 0.53 -14.92 3.90
C ARG A 28 1.16 -13.80 4.72
N LEU A 29 0.48 -13.32 5.75
CA LEU A 29 1.01 -12.31 6.68
C LEU A 29 2.19 -12.87 7.47
N GLY A 30 2.12 -14.14 7.88
CA GLY A 30 3.22 -14.83 8.55
C GLY A 30 4.48 -14.85 7.70
N ALA A 31 4.35 -15.28 6.43
CA ALA A 31 5.45 -15.27 5.48
C ALA A 31 6.00 -13.84 5.23
N TYR A 32 5.12 -12.84 5.20
CA TYR A 32 5.53 -11.45 5.07
C TYR A 32 6.39 -10.98 6.26
N TRP A 33 5.96 -11.22 7.50
CA TRP A 33 6.70 -10.81 8.69
C TRP A 33 8.02 -11.57 8.85
N GLN A 34 8.04 -12.86 8.54
CA GLN A 34 9.27 -13.67 8.54
C GLN A 34 10.28 -13.16 7.50
N ALA A 35 9.82 -12.76 6.32
CA ALA A 35 10.68 -12.15 5.30
C ALA A 35 11.28 -10.80 5.76
N LEU A 36 10.66 -10.13 6.72
CA LEU A 36 11.16 -8.91 7.36
C LEU A 36 12.05 -9.16 8.59
N GLY A 37 12.33 -10.43 8.92
CA GLY A 37 13.20 -10.84 10.02
C GLY A 37 12.48 -11.10 11.35
N VAL A 38 11.14 -11.04 11.39
CA VAL A 38 10.38 -11.41 12.60
C VAL A 38 10.44 -12.93 12.77
N SER A 39 11.23 -13.38 13.75
CA SER A 39 11.53 -14.81 13.95
C SER A 39 10.66 -15.47 15.04
N ASP A 40 10.10 -14.67 15.95
CA ASP A 40 9.28 -15.15 17.05
C ASP A 40 7.83 -15.42 16.58
N PRO A 41 7.31 -16.67 16.67
CA PRO A 41 5.97 -17.00 16.20
C PRO A 41 4.85 -16.25 16.91
N ASP A 42 5.04 -15.88 18.19
CA ASP A 42 4.04 -15.12 18.95
C ASP A 42 3.95 -13.68 18.42
N GLN A 43 5.09 -13.08 18.08
CA GLN A 43 5.17 -11.76 17.45
C GLN A 43 4.56 -11.76 16.05
N VAL A 44 4.88 -12.77 15.24
CA VAL A 44 4.30 -12.94 13.91
C VAL A 44 2.77 -13.01 13.99
N THR A 45 2.24 -13.77 14.95
CA THR A 45 0.80 -13.90 15.17
C THR A 45 0.18 -12.57 15.58
N ALA A 46 0.76 -11.89 16.57
CA ALA A 46 0.27 -10.60 17.06
C ALA A 46 0.24 -9.50 15.96
N LEU A 47 1.31 -9.42 15.15
CA LEU A 47 1.38 -8.48 14.03
C LEU A 47 0.39 -8.82 12.93
N SER A 48 0.20 -10.10 12.62
CA SER A 48 -0.77 -10.57 11.63
C SER A 48 -2.19 -10.22 12.04
N GLU A 49 -2.57 -10.50 13.30
CA GLU A 49 -3.87 -10.10 13.83
C GLU A 49 -4.09 -8.59 13.82
N GLN A 50 -3.06 -7.81 14.18
CA GLN A 50 -3.16 -6.36 14.16
C GLN A 50 -3.31 -5.80 12.73
N ALA A 51 -2.65 -6.39 11.74
CA ALA A 51 -2.84 -6.05 10.34
C ALA A 51 -4.27 -6.38 9.87
N LEU A 52 -4.80 -7.54 10.24
CA LEU A 52 -6.17 -7.94 9.90
C LEU A 52 -7.22 -7.05 10.57
N ARG A 53 -7.01 -6.65 11.83
CA ARG A 53 -7.91 -5.71 12.53
C ARG A 53 -8.05 -4.36 11.82
N ARG A 54 -7.05 -3.95 11.05
CA ARG A 54 -7.04 -2.69 10.29
C ARG A 54 -7.63 -2.77 8.90
N LEU A 55 -7.86 -3.96 8.36
CA LEU A 55 -8.46 -4.13 7.03
C LEU A 55 -9.77 -3.33 6.82
N PRO A 56 -10.71 -3.27 7.79
CA PRO A 56 -11.95 -2.51 7.65
C PRO A 56 -11.74 -0.99 7.62
N GLU A 57 -10.62 -0.50 8.16
CA GLU A 57 -10.30 0.94 8.20
C GLU A 57 -9.69 1.43 6.88
N LEU A 58 -9.18 0.51 6.05
CA LEU A 58 -8.57 0.84 4.77
C LEU A 58 -9.63 1.08 3.69
N PRO A 59 -9.49 2.15 2.89
CA PRO A 59 -10.39 2.39 1.78
C PRO A 59 -10.36 1.19 0.82
N GLU A 60 -11.54 0.76 0.38
CA GLU A 60 -11.62 -0.28 -0.64
C GLU A 60 -10.96 0.24 -1.91
N THR A 61 -9.92 -0.47 -2.36
CA THR A 61 -9.21 -0.12 -3.58
C THR A 61 -9.68 -1.08 -4.68
N PRO A 62 -10.41 -0.60 -5.70
CA PRO A 62 -10.93 -1.45 -6.77
C PRO A 62 -9.79 -2.20 -7.46
N GLY A 63 -9.94 -3.52 -7.62
CA GLY A 63 -8.97 -4.36 -8.32
C GLY A 63 -7.78 -4.85 -7.48
N VAL A 64 -7.68 -4.47 -6.20
CA VAL A 64 -6.72 -5.07 -5.27
C VAL A 64 -7.37 -6.28 -4.62
N ASP A 65 -6.75 -7.45 -4.74
CA ASP A 65 -7.24 -8.67 -4.11
C ASP A 65 -7.14 -8.57 -2.57
N PRO A 66 -7.96 -9.32 -1.81
CA PRO A 66 -8.00 -9.17 -0.35
C PRO A 66 -6.68 -9.57 0.34
N VAL A 67 -5.88 -10.44 -0.27
CA VAL A 67 -4.55 -10.80 0.24
C VAL A 67 -3.60 -9.61 0.05
N GLY A 68 -3.62 -8.99 -1.12
CA GLY A 68 -2.92 -7.72 -1.38
C GLY A 68 -3.28 -6.63 -0.39
N ARG A 69 -4.58 -6.47 -0.07
CA ARG A 69 -5.04 -5.51 0.96
C ARG A 69 -4.47 -5.83 2.35
N ALA A 70 -4.38 -7.10 2.72
CA ALA A 70 -3.81 -7.49 4.01
C ALA A 70 -2.31 -7.16 4.10
N VAL A 71 -1.56 -7.37 3.01
CA VAL A 71 -0.13 -7.00 2.95
C VAL A 71 0.05 -5.49 3.01
N VAL A 72 -0.81 -4.71 2.37
CA VAL A 72 -0.81 -3.24 2.49
C VAL A 72 -1.06 -2.82 3.94
N ALA A 73 -2.05 -3.40 4.62
CA ALA A 73 -2.33 -3.12 6.03
C ALA A 73 -1.13 -3.43 6.94
N ALA A 74 -0.41 -4.52 6.66
CA ALA A 74 0.82 -4.87 7.36
C ALA A 74 1.94 -3.85 7.11
N GLY A 75 2.14 -3.42 5.86
CA GLY A 75 3.07 -2.34 5.52
C GLY A 75 2.74 -1.03 6.23
N ASP A 76 1.46 -0.65 6.28
CA ASP A 76 0.99 0.55 6.95
C ASP A 76 1.20 0.50 8.46
N LEU A 77 1.05 -0.68 9.07
CA LEU A 77 1.35 -0.90 10.49
C LEU A 77 2.84 -0.69 10.77
N LEU A 78 3.72 -1.23 9.94
CA LEU A 78 5.16 -1.05 10.05
C LEU A 78 5.55 0.43 9.93
N ASP A 79 5.05 1.10 8.89
CA ASP A 79 5.36 2.49 8.64
C ASP A 79 4.75 3.41 9.74
N ASP A 80 3.65 3.03 10.40
CA ASP A 80 3.09 3.75 11.56
C ASP A 80 3.98 3.64 12.79
N TRP A 81 4.53 2.44 12.99
CA TRP A 81 5.50 2.25 14.04
C TRP A 81 6.79 3.03 13.75
N LEU A 82 7.32 2.98 12.53
CA LEU A 82 8.51 3.75 12.15
C LEU A 82 8.29 5.25 12.32
N ALA A 83 7.14 5.77 11.90
CA ALA A 83 6.79 7.18 12.06
C ALA A 83 6.78 7.60 13.53
N ARG A 84 6.17 6.79 14.41
CA ARG A 84 6.16 7.05 15.87
C ARG A 84 7.55 6.89 16.50
N ALA A 85 8.28 5.85 16.12
CA ALA A 85 9.60 5.55 16.64
C ALA A 85 10.58 6.67 16.30
N LEU A 86 10.54 7.20 15.07
CA LEU A 86 11.48 8.22 14.61
C LEU A 86 10.94 9.66 14.71
N GLN A 87 9.69 9.82 15.17
CA GLN A 87 8.96 11.10 15.21
C GLN A 87 8.90 11.79 13.84
N LEU A 88 8.59 11.01 12.80
CA LEU A 88 8.52 11.47 11.42
C LEU A 88 7.08 11.73 10.98
N PRO A 89 6.82 12.78 10.18
CA PRO A 89 5.51 13.00 9.59
C PRO A 89 5.18 11.95 8.50
N ARG A 90 3.88 11.69 8.31
CA ARG A 90 3.35 10.85 7.23
C ARG A 90 2.60 11.69 6.19
N PRO A 91 2.80 11.45 4.87
CA PRO A 91 3.91 10.71 4.25
C PRO A 91 5.21 11.56 4.19
N SER A 92 6.38 10.93 4.34
CA SER A 92 7.66 11.64 4.19
C SER A 92 8.74 10.77 3.54
N LEU A 93 9.66 11.40 2.80
CA LEU A 93 10.83 10.74 2.21
C LEU A 93 11.71 10.11 3.30
N ALA A 94 11.79 10.75 4.47
CA ALA A 94 12.51 10.22 5.63
C ALA A 94 11.95 8.88 6.11
N LEU A 95 10.63 8.68 6.04
CA LEU A 95 10.01 7.39 6.38
C LEU A 95 10.37 6.30 5.38
N ALA A 96 10.44 6.62 4.09
CA ALA A 96 10.89 5.69 3.06
C ALA A 96 12.36 5.29 3.26
N ALA A 97 13.22 6.25 3.62
CA ALA A 97 14.63 5.98 3.95
C ALA A 97 14.76 5.12 5.23
N ALA A 98 13.94 5.38 6.25
CA ALA A 98 13.89 4.56 7.47
C ALA A 98 13.50 3.12 7.17
N ARG A 99 12.49 2.91 6.32
CA ARG A 99 12.09 1.58 5.86
C ARG A 99 13.21 0.91 5.06
N ALA A 100 13.87 1.64 4.17
CA ALA A 100 15.03 1.09 3.43
C ALA A 100 16.17 0.68 4.37
N ALA A 101 16.47 1.48 5.41
CA ALA A 101 17.47 1.15 6.42
C ALA A 101 17.09 -0.09 7.25
N LEU A 102 15.82 -0.23 7.62
CA LEU A 102 15.33 -1.43 8.30
C LEU A 102 15.46 -2.68 7.41
N LEU A 103 15.06 -2.56 6.14
CA LEU A 103 15.14 -3.64 5.15
C LEU A 103 16.58 -3.99 4.74
N SER A 104 17.53 -3.05 4.87
CA SER A 104 18.96 -3.33 4.64
C SER A 104 19.65 -4.00 5.84
N GLY A 105 18.91 -4.24 6.93
CA GLY A 105 19.43 -4.93 8.12
C GLY A 105 20.15 -4.00 9.09
N ALA A 106 19.96 -2.68 9.02
CA ALA A 106 20.58 -1.74 9.97
C ALA A 106 20.14 -1.96 11.43
N ALA A 107 19.01 -2.66 11.61
CA ALA A 107 18.43 -2.93 12.90
C ALA A 107 17.92 -4.38 12.96
N PRO A 108 18.80 -5.39 13.09
CA PRO A 108 18.39 -6.80 13.05
C PRO A 108 17.42 -7.18 14.19
N ASP A 109 17.57 -6.57 15.36
CA ASP A 109 16.74 -6.85 16.54
C ASP A 109 15.48 -5.97 16.64
N TRP A 110 15.12 -5.28 15.54
CA TRP A 110 13.92 -4.44 15.49
C TRP A 110 12.62 -5.16 15.90
N PRO A 111 12.39 -6.45 15.58
CA PRO A 111 11.16 -7.14 15.98
C PRO A 111 11.08 -7.32 17.49
N ALA A 112 12.17 -7.73 18.15
CA ALA A 112 12.19 -7.84 19.61
C ALA A 112 11.94 -6.48 20.27
N THR A 113 12.54 -5.43 19.72
CA THR A 113 12.43 -4.07 20.25
C THR A 113 11.03 -3.47 20.10
N LEU A 114 10.25 -3.91 19.11
CA LEU A 114 8.85 -3.50 18.92
C LEU A 114 7.97 -3.84 20.13
N PHE A 115 8.25 -4.97 20.76
CA PHE A 115 7.48 -5.51 21.89
C PHE A 115 8.16 -5.24 23.24
N ALA A 116 9.37 -4.68 23.21
CA ALA A 116 10.14 -4.34 24.39
C ALA A 116 9.59 -3.08 25.10
N PRO A 117 9.91 -2.88 26.39
CA PRO A 117 9.60 -1.65 27.11
C PRO A 117 10.18 -0.40 26.39
N PRO A 118 9.56 0.80 26.57
CA PRO A 118 9.87 2.00 25.78
C PRO A 118 11.32 2.51 25.88
N GLY A 119 12.12 2.02 26.83
CA GLY A 119 13.53 2.35 26.99
C GLY A 119 14.46 1.64 25.99
N GLU A 120 14.12 0.42 25.57
CA GLU A 120 14.96 -0.39 24.67
C GLU A 120 14.88 0.09 23.20
N ALA A 121 13.78 0.76 22.85
CA ALA A 121 13.56 1.37 21.54
C ALA A 121 14.52 2.53 21.20
N ASN A 122 15.27 3.06 22.18
CA ASN A 122 16.20 4.17 21.94
C ASN A 122 17.42 3.73 21.11
N ALA A 123 18.02 2.58 21.44
CA ALA A 123 19.18 2.07 20.71
C ALA A 123 18.83 1.77 19.24
N LEU A 124 17.65 1.17 19.02
CA LEU A 124 17.08 0.95 17.71
C LEU A 124 16.85 2.26 16.94
N ARG A 125 16.27 3.27 17.60
CA ARG A 125 16.02 4.59 17.00
C ARG A 125 17.33 5.22 16.54
N ASP A 126 18.37 5.14 17.36
CA ASP A 126 19.68 5.72 17.04
C ASP A 126 20.36 4.95 15.90
N ALA A 127 20.26 3.62 15.88
CA ALA A 127 20.74 2.79 14.77
C ALA A 127 20.05 3.13 13.45
N LEU A 128 18.71 3.23 13.45
CA LEU A 128 17.95 3.62 12.26
C LEU A 128 18.30 5.04 11.81
N ARG A 129 18.43 6.00 12.74
CA ARG A 129 18.79 7.38 12.41
C ARG A 129 20.19 7.47 11.82
N ALA A 130 21.15 6.69 12.32
CA ALA A 130 22.50 6.62 11.77
C ALA A 130 22.54 5.97 10.38
N ALA A 131 21.65 5.03 10.11
CA ALA A 131 21.57 4.31 8.84
C ALA A 131 20.74 5.02 7.76
N ILE A 132 19.87 5.97 8.14
CA ILE A 132 19.16 6.83 7.18
C ILE A 132 20.20 7.70 6.46
N ALA A 133 20.53 7.30 5.25
CA ALA A 133 21.38 8.09 4.38
C ALA A 133 20.66 9.38 3.96
N GLU A 134 21.40 10.49 3.98
CA GLU A 134 20.92 11.73 3.37
C GLU A 134 20.75 11.49 1.86
N PRO A 135 19.59 11.83 1.26
CA PRO A 135 19.38 11.62 -0.16
C PRO A 135 20.35 12.49 -0.96
N ALA A 136 21.38 11.86 -1.52
CA ALA A 136 22.33 12.46 -2.44
C ALA A 136 22.13 11.86 -3.85
N PRO A 137 22.02 12.69 -4.91
CA PRO A 137 22.14 14.15 -4.93
C PRO A 137 20.87 14.88 -4.45
N ILE A 138 21.03 16.17 -4.10
CA ILE A 138 19.90 17.08 -3.81
C ILE A 138 18.89 16.96 -4.97
N PRO A 139 17.59 16.78 -4.69
CA PRO A 139 16.58 16.69 -5.73
C PRO A 139 16.60 17.98 -6.57
N SER A 140 17.15 17.87 -7.78
CA SER A 140 17.06 18.91 -8.79
C SER A 140 15.79 18.68 -9.58
N PRO A 141 14.91 19.69 -9.75
CA PRO A 141 13.85 19.61 -10.75
C PRO A 141 14.49 19.23 -12.08
N GLY A 142 14.05 18.11 -12.67
CA GLY A 142 14.52 17.74 -14.00
C GLY A 142 14.16 18.86 -14.97
N ALA A 143 15.09 19.27 -15.83
CA ALA A 143 14.84 20.22 -16.91
C ALA A 143 13.95 19.63 -18.03
N MET A 144 13.20 18.57 -17.72
CA MET A 144 12.30 17.95 -18.67
C MET A 144 11.07 18.86 -18.81
N PRO A 145 10.77 19.35 -20.03
CA PRO A 145 9.57 20.14 -20.24
C PRO A 145 8.36 19.31 -19.82
N ALA A 146 7.46 19.91 -19.04
CA ALA A 146 6.19 19.29 -18.68
C ALA A 146 5.42 18.94 -19.96
N GLN A 147 5.46 17.67 -20.37
CA GLN A 147 4.65 17.20 -21.48
C GLN A 147 3.20 17.23 -21.03
N ARG A 148 2.39 18.07 -21.67
CA ARG A 148 0.94 17.97 -21.55
C ARG A 148 0.55 16.68 -22.24
N ILE A 149 -0.01 15.75 -21.46
CA ILE A 149 -0.76 14.65 -22.03
C ILE A 149 -2.02 15.31 -22.61
N ASP A 150 -1.99 15.60 -23.91
CA ASP A 150 -3.23 15.85 -24.65
C ASP A 150 -3.97 14.52 -24.65
N LEU A 151 -4.83 14.35 -23.64
CA LEU A 151 -5.86 13.33 -23.66
C LEU A 151 -6.61 13.56 -24.95
N PHE A 152 -6.31 12.73 -25.96
CA PHE A 152 -7.00 12.74 -27.24
C PHE A 152 -8.48 12.90 -26.93
N SER A 153 -9.10 13.84 -27.63
CA SER A 153 -10.48 14.30 -27.50
C SER A 153 -11.51 13.21 -27.83
N LEU A 154 -11.35 12.01 -27.28
CA LEU A 154 -12.25 10.86 -27.37
C LEU A 154 -13.55 11.08 -26.59
N LEU A 155 -13.60 12.09 -25.72
CA LEU A 155 -14.83 12.52 -25.03
C LEU A 155 -15.64 13.57 -25.81
N GLY A 156 -15.05 14.18 -26.85
CA GLY A 156 -15.75 15.16 -27.71
C GLY A 156 -17.01 14.60 -28.40
N PRO A 157 -16.98 13.36 -28.92
CA PRO A 157 -18.18 12.72 -29.49
C PRO A 157 -19.21 12.31 -28.43
N LEU A 158 -18.76 11.88 -27.24
CA LEU A 158 -19.64 11.41 -26.17
C LEU A 158 -20.45 12.55 -25.53
N LEU A 159 -19.87 13.74 -25.41
CA LEU A 159 -20.56 14.93 -24.91
C LEU A 159 -21.66 15.46 -25.86
N ARG A 160 -21.60 15.14 -27.17
CA ARG A 160 -22.65 15.54 -28.12
C ARG A 160 -23.91 14.67 -28.01
N LEU A 161 -23.77 13.42 -27.59
CA LEU A 161 -24.89 12.50 -27.41
C LEU A 161 -25.72 12.81 -26.14
N TRP A 162 -25.19 13.65 -25.25
CA TRP A 162 -25.83 14.03 -23.98
C TRP A 162 -26.52 15.40 -24.02
N ARG A 163 -26.57 16.09 -25.16
CA ARG A 163 -27.40 17.30 -25.31
C ARG A 163 -28.81 16.92 -25.77
N PRO A 164 -29.86 17.19 -24.97
CA PRO A 164 -31.23 17.14 -25.48
C PRO A 164 -31.41 18.31 -26.47
N GLU A 165 -31.87 18.03 -27.69
CA GLU A 165 -32.29 19.09 -28.60
C GLU A 165 -33.48 19.86 -28.02
N PRO A 166 -33.48 21.20 -28.06
CA PRO A 166 -34.69 21.97 -27.82
C PRO A 166 -35.63 21.78 -29.02
N ARG A 167 -36.76 21.10 -28.80
CA ARG A 167 -37.88 21.07 -29.75
C ARG A 167 -38.40 22.50 -29.92
N ALA A 168 -38.35 23.00 -31.15
CA ALA A 168 -39.19 24.08 -31.64
C ALA A 168 -40.56 23.53 -32.06
#